data_AF-A0A7C1L1A0-F1
#
_entry.id   AF-A0A7C1L1A0-F1
#
_cell.length_a   1.000
_cell.length_b   1.000
_cell.length_c   1.000
_cell.angle_alpha   90.00
_cell.angle_beta   90.00
_cell.angle_gamma   90.00
#
_symmetry.space_group_name_H-M   'P 1'
#
loop_
_entity.id
_entity.type
_entity.pdbx_description
1 polymer ?
#
loop_
_entity_poly.entity_id
_entity_poly.type
_entity_poly.pdbx_seq_one_letter_code
_entity_poly.pdbx_strand_id
1 'polypeptide(L)'
;DQNPPVEVVTLPEGSWGKGGFHWIWLNDWTKWTWKHVYENEKLMQEAAQKYGDRTDEPVASLLKLLARELVLLESSDWQFLISTWSARDYAEMRFSNHNSDFHRILDMLNKVSEGETLSDAEKEQINEISERDKIFEHIEPKWWAKVEFER
;
A
#
# COMPACT_ATOMS: atom_id res chain seq x y z
N ASP A 1 -31.95 17.68 1.74
CA ASP A 1 -32.38 16.55 2.58
C ASP A 1 -33.88 16.33 2.51
N GLN A 2 -34.30 15.19 1.96
CA GLN A 2 -35.71 14.75 1.95
C GLN A 2 -35.98 13.61 2.96
N ASN A 3 -34.95 13.05 3.58
CA ASN A 3 -35.05 11.96 4.55
C ASN A 3 -34.17 12.27 5.75
N PRO A 4 -34.66 13.04 6.75
CA PRO A 4 -33.89 13.31 7.95
C PRO A 4 -33.66 11.99 8.72
N PRO A 5 -32.50 11.80 9.36
CA PRO A 5 -32.23 10.60 10.15
C PRO A 5 -33.18 10.54 11.34
N VAL A 6 -33.84 9.38 11.51
CA VAL A 6 -34.84 9.15 12.56
C VAL A 6 -34.37 8.17 13.64
N GLU A 7 -33.32 7.41 13.36
CA GLU A 7 -32.81 6.35 14.23
C GLU A 7 -31.29 6.33 14.23
N VAL A 8 -30.72 5.90 15.36
CA VAL A 8 -29.29 5.67 15.52
C VAL A 8 -29.09 4.19 15.80
N VAL A 9 -28.18 3.56 15.06
CA VAL A 9 -27.85 2.14 15.20
C VAL A 9 -26.35 1.98 15.39
N THR A 10 -25.95 1.10 16.31
CA THR A 10 -24.56 0.66 16.46
C THR A 10 -24.31 -0.53 15.53
N LEU A 11 -23.33 -0.42 14.63
CA LEU A 11 -22.97 -1.51 13.72
C LEU A 11 -21.94 -2.42 14.40
N PRO A 12 -22.23 -3.73 14.58
CA PRO A 12 -21.20 -4.69 14.97
C PRO A 12 -20.20 -4.88 13.82
N GLU A 13 -19.04 -5.45 14.11
CA GLU A 13 -18.11 -5.85 13.05
C GLU A 13 -18.74 -6.89 12.14
N GLY A 14 -18.43 -6.82 10.85
CA GLY A 14 -18.88 -7.81 9.88
C GLY A 14 -18.45 -7.48 8.47
N SER A 15 -18.71 -8.42 7.58
CA SER A 15 -18.54 -8.25 6.14
C SER A 15 -19.71 -8.89 5.40
N TRP A 16 -19.86 -8.57 4.12
CA TRP A 16 -20.74 -9.30 3.21
C TRP A 16 -20.13 -10.62 2.67
N GLY A 17 -18.98 -11.04 3.19
CA GLY A 17 -18.26 -12.24 2.77
C GLY A 17 -18.77 -13.52 3.43
N LYS A 18 -18.06 -14.63 3.19
CA LYS A 18 -18.42 -15.94 3.74
C LYS A 18 -18.48 -15.90 5.27
N GLY A 19 -19.63 -16.25 5.82
CA GLY A 19 -19.86 -16.31 7.27
C GLY A 19 -20.12 -14.96 7.93
N GLY A 20 -20.16 -13.85 7.18
CA GLY A 20 -20.47 -12.52 7.72
C GLY A 20 -19.32 -11.84 8.47
N PHE A 21 -18.12 -12.41 8.46
CA PHE A 21 -16.95 -11.92 9.20
C PHE A 21 -15.72 -11.83 8.28
N HIS A 22 -14.51 -11.84 8.84
CA HIS A 22 -13.27 -11.51 8.14
C HIS A 22 -12.52 -12.70 7.54
N TRP A 23 -13.05 -13.93 7.68
CA TRP A 23 -12.32 -15.17 7.37
C TRP A 23 -11.78 -15.24 5.93
N ILE A 24 -12.48 -14.63 4.97
CA ILE A 24 -12.04 -14.58 3.57
C ILE A 24 -10.70 -13.85 3.41
N TRP A 25 -10.41 -12.86 4.26
CA TRP A 25 -9.18 -12.08 4.19
C TRP A 25 -8.17 -12.44 5.28
N LEU A 26 -8.62 -12.94 6.43
CA LEU A 26 -7.78 -13.33 7.56
C LEU A 26 -8.01 -14.80 7.95
N ASN A 27 -7.12 -15.68 7.50
CA ASN A 27 -7.08 -17.10 7.86
C ASN A 27 -5.64 -17.64 7.75
N ASP A 28 -5.44 -18.95 7.95
CA ASP A 28 -4.11 -19.58 7.92
C ASP A 28 -3.38 -19.49 6.58
N TRP A 29 -4.09 -19.33 5.46
CA TRP A 29 -3.50 -19.20 4.13
C TRP A 29 -3.09 -17.78 3.81
N THR A 30 -3.72 -16.78 4.42
CA THR A 30 -3.50 -15.36 4.12
C THR A 30 -2.77 -14.62 5.23
N LYS A 31 -2.65 -15.17 6.44
CA LYS A 31 -2.00 -14.51 7.59
C LYS A 31 -0.58 -14.00 7.33
N TRP A 32 0.12 -14.57 6.36
CA TRP A 32 1.47 -14.16 6.00
C TRP A 32 1.49 -12.81 5.26
N THR A 33 0.46 -12.48 4.48
CA THR A 33 0.38 -11.21 3.75
C THR A 33 0.29 -10.03 4.71
N TRP A 34 -0.51 -10.17 5.76
CA TRP A 34 -0.71 -9.13 6.78
C TRP A 34 0.58 -8.70 7.50
N LYS A 35 1.56 -9.60 7.63
CA LYS A 35 2.86 -9.23 8.21
C LYS A 35 3.55 -8.16 7.36
N HIS A 36 3.53 -8.32 6.05
CA HIS A 36 4.15 -7.39 5.10
C HIS A 36 3.31 -6.12 4.93
N VAL A 37 1.97 -6.23 4.94
CA VAL A 37 1.09 -5.04 4.91
C VAL A 37 1.41 -4.12 6.09
N TYR A 38 1.39 -4.65 7.33
CA TYR A 38 1.64 -3.83 8.51
C TYR A 38 3.05 -3.26 8.59
N GLU A 39 4.05 -4.01 8.11
CA GLU A 39 5.42 -3.51 8.01
C GLU A 39 5.52 -2.35 7.02
N ASN A 40 4.93 -2.48 5.83
CA ASN A 40 5.00 -1.47 4.78
C ASN A 40 4.17 -0.23 5.11
N GLU A 41 3.01 -0.39 5.77
CA GLU A 41 2.22 0.73 6.30
C GLU A 41 3.06 1.59 7.25
N LYS A 42 3.79 0.95 8.19
CA LYS A 42 4.67 1.65 9.13
C LYS A 42 5.80 2.38 8.41
N LEU A 43 6.47 1.71 7.47
CA LEU A 43 7.57 2.30 6.69
C LEU A 43 7.08 3.46 5.82
N MET A 44 5.89 3.34 5.22
CA MET A 44 5.29 4.42 4.44
C MET A 44 4.94 5.62 5.31
N GLN A 45 4.40 5.40 6.51
CA GLN A 45 4.17 6.46 7.48
C GLN A 45 5.47 7.19 7.85
N GLU A 46 6.53 6.44 8.15
CA GLU A 46 7.86 7.02 8.46
C GLU A 46 8.42 7.82 7.28
N ALA A 47 8.34 7.28 6.06
CA ALA A 47 8.76 7.95 4.85
C ALA A 47 7.94 9.22 4.58
N ALA A 48 6.62 9.16 4.76
CA ALA A 48 5.73 10.31 4.61
C ALA A 48 6.01 11.41 5.65
N GLN A 49 6.29 11.06 6.90
CA GLN A 49 6.67 12.02 7.94
C GLN A 49 8.01 12.67 7.64
N LYS A 50 8.99 11.91 7.15
CA LYS A 50 10.35 12.39 6.87
C LYS A 50 10.45 13.19 5.58
N TYR A 51 9.72 12.78 4.54
CA TYR A 51 9.90 13.29 3.18
C TYR A 51 8.64 13.91 2.56
N GLY A 52 7.48 13.88 3.23
CA GLY A 52 6.21 14.30 2.65
C GLY A 52 6.15 15.77 2.19
N ASP A 53 6.99 16.64 2.76
CA ASP A 53 7.11 18.05 2.35
C ASP A 53 8.17 18.31 1.27
N ARG A 54 8.93 17.28 0.85
CA ARG A 54 9.95 17.39 -0.20
C ARG A 54 9.28 17.51 -1.57
N THR A 55 9.74 18.48 -2.35
CA THR A 55 9.26 18.74 -3.72
C THR A 55 10.36 18.60 -4.77
N ASP A 56 11.58 18.31 -4.34
CA ASP A 56 12.74 18.12 -5.21
C ASP A 56 12.80 16.69 -5.76
N GLU A 57 13.30 16.58 -6.99
CA GLU A 57 13.47 15.30 -7.67
C GLU A 57 14.86 14.71 -7.42
N PRO A 58 14.99 13.37 -7.36
CA PRO A 58 13.94 12.37 -7.61
C PRO A 58 13.09 11.99 -6.37
N VAL A 59 13.31 12.65 -5.21
CA VAL A 59 12.67 12.29 -3.93
C VAL A 59 11.15 12.34 -4.01
N ALA A 60 10.59 13.43 -4.56
CA ALA A 60 9.15 13.62 -4.64
C ALA A 60 8.47 12.52 -5.48
N SER A 61 9.02 12.18 -6.66
CA SER A 61 8.46 11.13 -7.52
C SER A 61 8.61 9.73 -6.93
N LEU A 62 9.75 9.43 -6.27
CA LEU A 62 9.96 8.15 -5.60
C LEU A 62 9.00 7.93 -4.44
N LEU A 63 8.75 8.97 -3.64
CA LEU A 63 7.81 8.89 -2.53
C LEU A 63 6.37 8.64 -3.01
N LYS A 64 5.97 9.22 -4.16
CA LYS A 64 4.68 8.92 -4.79
C LYS A 64 4.61 7.48 -5.30
N LEU A 65 5.68 6.98 -5.90
CA LEU A 65 5.74 5.61 -6.38
C LEU A 65 5.68 4.61 -5.22
N LEU A 66 6.37 4.90 -4.11
CA LEU A 66 6.31 4.11 -2.87
C LEU A 66 4.87 4.01 -2.33
N ALA A 67 4.15 5.12 -2.30
CA ALA A 67 2.76 5.16 -1.87
C ALA A 67 1.84 4.33 -2.79
N ARG A 68 2.09 4.30 -4.10
CA ARG A 68 1.32 3.45 -5.04
C ARG A 68 1.55 1.97 -4.78
N GLU A 69 2.80 1.56 -4.58
CA GLU A 69 3.11 0.17 -4.26
C GLU A 69 2.45 -0.29 -2.97
N LEU A 70 2.36 0.58 -1.95
CA LEU A 70 1.61 0.26 -0.73
C LEU A 70 0.13 0.03 -1.02
N VAL A 71 -0.56 0.95 -1.70
CA VAL A 71 -2.00 0.81 -1.98
C VAL A 71 -2.28 -0.42 -2.84
N LEU A 72 -1.39 -0.76 -3.77
CA LEU A 72 -1.48 -1.99 -4.56
C LEU A 72 -1.29 -3.24 -3.70
N LEU A 73 -0.33 -3.23 -2.77
CA LEU A 73 -0.11 -4.31 -1.82
C LEU A 73 -1.31 -4.53 -0.89
N GLU A 74 -1.99 -3.45 -0.50
CA GLU A 74 -3.15 -3.44 0.40
C GLU A 74 -4.46 -3.92 -0.24
N SER A 75 -4.46 -4.23 -1.55
CA SER A 75 -5.67 -4.71 -2.21
C SER A 75 -6.17 -6.01 -1.57
N SER A 76 -7.43 -5.98 -1.10
CA SER A 76 -8.10 -7.13 -0.48
C SER A 76 -8.31 -8.30 -1.46
N ASP A 77 -8.18 -8.05 -2.78
CA ASP A 77 -8.27 -9.07 -3.82
C ASP A 77 -7.21 -10.16 -3.63
N TRP A 78 -6.02 -9.82 -3.11
CA TRP A 78 -4.96 -10.81 -2.94
C TRP A 78 -5.39 -11.91 -1.97
N GLN A 79 -5.87 -11.54 -0.78
CA GLN A 79 -6.34 -12.50 0.21
C GLN A 79 -7.62 -13.20 -0.27
N PHE A 80 -8.50 -12.49 -0.99
CA PHE A 80 -9.70 -13.08 -1.58
C PHE A 80 -9.37 -14.19 -2.59
N LEU A 81 -8.48 -13.94 -3.54
CA LEU A 81 -8.08 -14.88 -4.60
C LEU A 81 -7.34 -16.10 -4.01
N ILE A 82 -6.52 -15.90 -2.97
CA ILE A 82 -5.87 -16.99 -2.22
C ILE A 82 -6.94 -17.84 -1.52
N SER A 83 -7.84 -17.22 -0.76
CA SER A 83 -8.84 -17.92 0.05
C SER A 83 -9.91 -18.65 -0.77
N THR A 84 -10.25 -18.12 -1.95
CA THR A 84 -11.22 -18.73 -2.87
C THR A 84 -10.59 -19.73 -3.83
N TRP A 85 -9.26 -19.85 -3.84
CA TRP A 85 -8.51 -20.71 -4.78
C TRP A 85 -8.79 -20.42 -6.26
N SER A 86 -9.25 -19.21 -6.58
CA SER A 86 -9.60 -18.82 -7.94
C SER A 86 -8.36 -18.47 -8.78
N ALA A 87 -7.37 -17.81 -8.17
CA ALA A 87 -6.11 -17.45 -8.82
C ALA A 87 -4.96 -17.33 -7.79
N ARG A 88 -4.78 -18.37 -6.96
CA ARG A 88 -3.87 -18.33 -5.81
C ARG A 88 -2.43 -17.98 -6.18
N ASP A 89 -1.81 -18.73 -7.08
CA ASP A 89 -0.41 -18.52 -7.47
C ASP A 89 -0.18 -17.10 -8.02
N TYR A 90 -1.15 -16.59 -8.79
CA TYR A 90 -1.13 -15.23 -9.30
C TYR A 90 -1.16 -14.19 -8.17
N ALA A 91 -2.06 -14.36 -7.20
CA ALA A 91 -2.18 -13.45 -6.07
C ALA A 91 -0.94 -13.46 -5.16
N GLU A 92 -0.40 -14.64 -4.86
CA GLU A 92 0.83 -14.78 -4.06
C GLU A 92 2.02 -14.11 -4.78
N MET A 93 2.15 -14.30 -6.10
CA MET A 93 3.19 -13.65 -6.92
C MET A 93 3.02 -12.13 -6.94
N ARG A 94 1.82 -11.63 -7.23
CA ARG A 94 1.55 -10.18 -7.32
C ARG A 94 1.78 -9.47 -6.00
N PHE A 95 1.28 -10.05 -4.90
CA PHE A 95 1.53 -9.53 -3.56
C PHE A 95 3.04 -9.46 -3.26
N SER A 96 3.77 -10.54 -3.55
CA SER A 96 5.21 -10.59 -3.31
C SER A 96 5.99 -9.57 -4.16
N ASN A 97 5.56 -9.33 -5.40
CA ASN A 97 6.18 -8.35 -6.28
C ASN A 97 5.99 -6.92 -5.74
N HIS A 98 4.75 -6.52 -5.40
CA HIS A 98 4.49 -5.20 -4.80
C HIS A 98 5.26 -5.01 -3.49
N ASN A 99 5.35 -6.05 -2.66
CA ASN A 99 6.16 -5.99 -1.45
C ASN A 99 7.65 -5.78 -1.76
N SER A 100 8.20 -6.53 -2.72
CA SER A 100 9.61 -6.39 -3.11
C SER A 100 9.90 -5.02 -3.73
N ASP A 101 8.99 -4.50 -4.54
CA ASP A 101 9.18 -3.24 -5.24
C ASP A 101 9.03 -2.06 -4.28
N PHE A 102 8.11 -2.13 -3.31
CA PHE A 102 8.03 -1.18 -2.20
C PHE A 102 9.38 -1.02 -1.49
N HIS A 103 10.02 -2.14 -1.08
CA HIS A 103 11.30 -2.08 -0.38
C HIS A 103 12.44 -1.54 -1.26
N ARG A 104 12.48 -1.93 -2.54
CA ARG A 104 13.47 -1.40 -3.49
C ARG A 104 13.33 0.12 -3.66
N ILE A 105 12.11 0.61 -3.81
CA ILE A 105 11.85 2.05 -3.94
C ILE A 105 12.23 2.77 -2.65
N LEU A 106 11.93 2.19 -1.48
CA LEU A 106 12.30 2.76 -0.19
C LEU A 106 13.83 2.89 -0.03
N ASP A 107 14.58 1.85 -0.42
CA ASP A 107 16.04 1.88 -0.40
C ASP A 107 16.59 2.99 -1.31
N MET A 108 16.05 3.08 -2.53
CA MET A 108 16.41 4.12 -3.50
C MET A 108 16.05 5.52 -3.00
N LEU A 109 14.87 5.69 -2.38
CA LEU A 109 14.41 6.93 -1.77
C LEU A 109 15.36 7.38 -0.65
N ASN A 110 15.75 6.47 0.25
CA ASN A 110 16.68 6.76 1.33
C ASN A 110 18.03 7.22 0.76
N LYS A 111 18.58 6.47 -0.19
CA LYS A 111 19.83 6.78 -0.88
C LYS A 111 19.83 8.19 -1.49
N VAL A 112 18.83 8.53 -2.31
CA VAL A 112 18.77 9.86 -2.94
C VAL A 112 18.51 10.97 -1.93
N SER A 113 17.79 10.68 -0.84
CA SER A 113 17.51 11.66 0.20
C SER A 113 18.75 12.06 0.99
N GLU A 114 19.77 11.18 1.01
CA GLU A 114 21.08 11.39 1.64
C GLU A 114 22.11 12.03 0.68
N GLY A 115 21.69 12.33 -0.56
CA GLY A 115 22.51 13.01 -1.57
C GLY A 115 23.30 12.07 -2.48
N GLU A 116 23.07 10.75 -2.39
CA GLU A 116 23.64 9.80 -3.32
C GLU A 116 22.89 9.77 -4.66
N THR A 117 23.58 9.33 -5.72
CA THR A 117 23.00 9.21 -7.06
C THR A 117 22.57 7.78 -7.36
N LEU A 118 21.43 7.62 -8.04
CA LEU A 118 21.02 6.33 -8.58
C LEU A 118 21.91 5.91 -9.74
N SER A 119 22.27 4.64 -9.75
CA SER A 119 22.87 3.95 -10.89
C SER A 119 21.87 3.85 -12.04
N ASP A 120 22.37 3.57 -13.25
CA ASP A 120 21.49 3.45 -14.42
C ASP A 120 20.58 2.21 -14.33
N ALA A 121 21.01 1.15 -13.64
CA ALA A 121 20.17 -0.01 -13.36
C ALA A 121 19.01 0.33 -12.41
N GLU A 122 19.26 1.09 -11.34
CA GLU A 122 18.21 1.56 -10.41
C GLU A 122 17.19 2.44 -11.13
N LYS A 123 17.64 3.34 -12.01
CA LYS A 123 16.74 4.19 -12.82
C LYS A 123 15.85 3.37 -13.75
N GLU A 124 16.40 2.35 -14.42
CA GLU A 124 15.62 1.47 -15.28
C GLU A 124 14.57 0.71 -14.46
N GLN A 125 14.94 0.19 -13.29
CA GLN A 125 14.00 -0.49 -12.40
C GLN A 125 12.85 0.42 -11.96
N ILE A 126 13.12 1.67 -11.59
CA ILE A 126 12.07 2.65 -11.25
C ILE A 126 11.14 2.88 -12.44
N ASN A 127 11.70 3.00 -13.64
CA ASN A 127 10.91 3.21 -14.86
C ASN A 127 10.01 2.00 -15.16
N GLU A 128 10.54 0.78 -15.05
CA GLU A 128 9.77 -0.46 -15.21
C GLU A 128 8.60 -0.53 -14.21
N ILE A 129 8.85 -0.25 -12.93
CA ILE A 129 7.81 -0.26 -11.89
C ILE A 129 6.79 0.85 -12.18
N SER A 130 7.23 2.07 -12.47
CA SER A 130 6.36 3.22 -12.69
C SER A 130 5.46 3.07 -13.92
N GLU A 131 5.92 2.41 -14.98
CA GLU A 131 5.09 2.15 -16.16
C GLU A 131 4.14 0.97 -15.95
N ARG A 132 4.56 -0.06 -15.20
CA ARG A 132 3.71 -1.19 -14.84
C ARG A 132 2.54 -0.76 -13.93
N ASP A 133 2.82 0.08 -12.93
CA ASP A 133 1.90 0.45 -11.85
C ASP A 133 1.46 1.93 -11.96
N LYS A 134 1.05 2.30 -13.18
CA LYS A 134 0.68 3.67 -13.59
C LYS A 134 -0.74 4.04 -13.16
N ILE A 135 -1.01 4.03 -11.86
CA ILE A 135 -2.30 4.43 -11.27
C ILE A 135 -2.12 5.52 -10.21
N PHE A 136 -3.19 6.23 -9.88
CA PHE A 136 -3.19 7.30 -8.86
C PHE A 136 -2.10 8.36 -9.11
N GLU A 137 -2.18 9.05 -10.25
CA GLU A 137 -1.25 10.13 -10.61
C GLU A 137 -1.18 11.23 -9.52
N HIS A 138 -2.34 11.50 -8.90
CA HIS A 138 -2.51 12.52 -7.86
C HIS A 138 -2.45 11.97 -6.43
N ILE A 139 -1.83 10.80 -6.21
CA ILE A 139 -1.58 10.29 -4.86
C ILE A 139 -0.71 11.29 -4.09
N GLU A 140 -1.14 11.66 -2.88
CA GLU A 140 -0.43 12.59 -2.02
C GLU A 140 0.18 11.83 -0.83
N PRO A 141 1.51 11.63 -0.79
CA PRO A 141 2.16 10.89 0.28
C PRO A 141 1.89 11.44 1.69
N LYS A 142 1.51 12.72 1.79
CA LYS A 142 1.14 13.36 3.06
C LYS A 142 -0.05 12.71 3.75
N TRP A 143 -0.91 11.96 3.03
CA TRP A 143 -2.02 11.22 3.63
C TRP A 143 -1.56 10.21 4.70
N TRP A 144 -0.32 9.70 4.59
CA TRP A 144 0.25 8.77 5.58
C TRP A 144 1.01 9.46 6.71
N ALA A 145 1.30 10.77 6.60
CA ALA A 145 2.16 11.47 7.58
C ALA A 145 1.47 11.66 8.94
N LYS A 146 0.14 11.79 8.96
CA LYS A 146 -0.66 11.99 10.17
C LYS A 146 -1.91 11.12 10.12
N VAL A 147 -2.18 10.39 11.19
CA VAL A 147 -3.47 9.71 11.38
C VAL A 147 -4.39 10.71 12.08
N GLU A 148 -5.47 11.13 11.44
CA GLU A 148 -6.41 12.13 11.99
C GLU A 148 -7.23 11.62 13.19
N PHE A 149 -6.98 10.40 13.68
CA PHE A 149 -7.59 9.87 14.89
C PHE A 149 -6.68 10.06 16.11
N GLU A 150 -6.67 11.27 16.66
CA GLU A 150 -6.37 11.46 18.08
C GLU A 150 -7.61 11.01 18.87
N ARG A 151 -7.44 10.03 19.78
CA ARG A 151 -8.49 9.62 20.73
C ARG A 151 -8.62 10.60 21.88
#